data_AF-A0A3N4K153-F1
#
_entry.id   AF-A0A3N4K153-F1
#
_cell.length_a   1.000
_cell.length_b   1.000
_cell.length_c   1.000
_cell.angle_alpha   90.00
_cell.angle_beta   90.00
_cell.angle_gamma   90.00
#
_symmetry.space_group_name_H-M   'P 1'
#
loop_
_entity.id
_entity.type
_entity.pdbx_description
1 polymer ?
#
loop_
_entity_poly.entity_id
_entity_poly.type
_entity_poly.pdbx_seq_one_letter_code
_entity_poly.pdbx_strand_id
1 'polypeptide(L)'
;VYEFLQCHLEHRSKYSKQIEHCHALKLHTPLVLMMYFDRLAGLIQEYTIEAKNIYNFDEIAFILGCSDSEKVIVDVRPFWENGALHSTNRELVSVCETISGDGAVLPPLVIIPGVIHQEPWYTTTSIPDDYLIGRSETGYSNDELSMKWLAHFQIFSQRLQVGVYRLLLLDGFGSHCTKQFIDYCDNHKIVVFCLPPHTSYLLQPLDVVVFQPYKYYH
;
A
#
# COMPACT_ATOMS: atom_id res chain seq x y z
N VAL A 1 -5.66 -0.23 38.15
CA VAL A 1 -6.72 -0.21 37.09
C VAL A 1 -7.55 -1.48 37.11
N TYR A 2 -6.95 -2.68 37.13
CA TYR A 2 -7.70 -3.94 37.23
C TYR A 2 -8.54 -4.10 38.52
N GLU A 3 -8.14 -3.51 39.65
CA GLU A 3 -8.92 -3.56 40.90
C GLU A 3 -10.07 -2.53 40.97
N PHE A 4 -10.08 -1.50 40.10
CA PHE A 4 -11.15 -0.49 40.10
C PHE A 4 -12.44 -0.99 39.41
N LEU A 5 -12.30 -1.93 38.47
CA LEU A 5 -13.41 -2.46 37.67
C LEU A 5 -14.23 -3.54 38.39
N GLN A 6 -13.75 -4.10 39.51
CA GLN A 6 -14.49 -5.13 40.26
C GLN A 6 -15.53 -4.57 41.23
N CYS A 7 -15.48 -3.29 41.59
CA CYS A 7 -16.40 -2.70 42.56
C CYS A 7 -17.64 -2.02 41.95
N HIS A 8 -17.72 -1.86 40.61
CA HIS A 8 -18.82 -1.15 39.93
C HIS A 8 -19.39 -1.98 38.76
N LEU A 9 -20.31 -2.90 39.07
CA LEU A 9 -20.97 -3.83 38.14
C LEU A 9 -21.91 -3.17 37.09
N GLU A 10 -22.15 -1.86 37.17
CA GLU A 10 -23.03 -1.14 36.23
C GLU A 10 -22.30 -0.56 35.00
N HIS A 11 -20.99 -0.75 34.89
CA HIS A 11 -20.20 -0.20 33.79
C HIS A 11 -19.57 -1.30 32.94
N ARG A 12 -20.10 -1.47 31.71
CA ARG A 12 -19.48 -2.29 30.67
C ARG A 12 -18.40 -1.47 29.95
N SER A 13 -17.14 -1.87 30.06
CA SER A 13 -16.09 -1.37 29.17
C SER A 13 -16.26 -1.99 27.77
N LYS A 14 -16.60 -1.17 26.78
CA LYS A 14 -16.44 -1.52 25.36
C LYS A 14 -15.19 -0.84 24.83
N TYR A 15 -14.33 -1.58 24.13
CA TYR A 15 -13.36 -0.96 23.23
C TYR A 15 -14.13 -0.13 22.20
N SER A 16 -13.88 1.17 22.18
CA SER A 16 -14.34 2.02 21.09
C SER A 16 -13.53 1.66 19.85
N LYS A 17 -14.15 0.98 18.88
CA LYS A 17 -13.57 0.86 17.55
C LYS A 17 -13.74 2.20 16.84
N GLN A 18 -12.71 2.67 16.16
CA GLN A 18 -12.76 3.83 15.28
C GLN A 18 -14.03 3.78 14.41
N ILE A 19 -14.66 4.94 14.23
CA ILE A 19 -15.93 5.13 13.51
C ILE A 19 -15.90 4.50 12.09
N GLU A 20 -14.71 4.36 11.50
CA GLU A 20 -14.47 3.70 10.21
C GLU A 20 -14.94 2.23 10.15
N HIS A 21 -14.78 1.46 11.23
CA HIS A 21 -15.22 0.05 11.27
C HIS A 21 -16.74 -0.09 11.17
N CYS A 22 -17.49 0.92 11.63
CA CYS A 22 -18.95 0.92 11.59
C CYS A 22 -19.49 1.38 10.21
N HIS A 23 -18.72 2.14 9.43
CA HIS A 23 -19.07 2.49 8.05
C HIS A 23 -18.75 1.38 7.06
N ALA A 24 -17.66 0.65 7.27
CA ALA A 24 -17.25 -0.51 6.49
C ALA A 24 -18.40 -1.55 6.33
N LEU A 25 -19.12 -1.84 7.42
CA LEU A 25 -20.20 -2.85 7.46
C LEU A 25 -21.39 -2.60 6.51
N LYS A 26 -21.60 -1.38 5.99
CA LYS A 26 -22.66 -1.09 5.00
C LYS A 26 -22.23 -1.34 3.54
N LEU A 27 -20.93 -1.41 3.26
CA LEU A 27 -20.36 -1.60 1.90
C LEU A 27 -19.93 -3.05 1.62
N HIS A 28 -19.80 -3.89 2.65
CA HIS A 28 -19.45 -5.31 2.55
C HIS A 28 -20.63 -6.25 2.28
N THR A 29 -21.67 -5.79 1.58
CA THR A 29 -22.75 -6.69 1.19
C THR A 29 -22.18 -7.68 0.17
N PRO A 30 -22.41 -9.01 0.30
CA PRO A 30 -21.98 -9.99 -0.69
C PRO A 30 -22.34 -9.60 -2.12
N LEU A 31 -23.47 -8.90 -2.29
CA LEU A 31 -23.91 -8.34 -3.56
C LEU A 31 -22.90 -7.35 -4.19
N VAL A 32 -22.29 -6.45 -3.40
CA VAL A 32 -21.32 -5.47 -3.91
C VAL A 32 -20.06 -6.17 -4.41
N LEU A 33 -19.61 -7.20 -3.67
CA LEU A 33 -18.47 -8.02 -4.06
C LEU A 33 -18.77 -8.85 -5.32
N MET A 34 -19.95 -9.47 -5.39
CA MET A 34 -20.37 -10.20 -6.59
C MET A 34 -20.42 -9.28 -7.81
N MET A 35 -21.06 -8.12 -7.70
CA MET A 35 -21.10 -7.12 -8.79
C MET A 35 -19.72 -6.58 -9.18
N TYR A 36 -18.76 -6.57 -8.26
CA TYR A 36 -17.38 -6.20 -8.54
C TYR A 36 -16.70 -7.29 -9.38
N PHE A 37 -16.75 -8.55 -8.94
CA PHE A 37 -16.14 -9.67 -9.65
C PHE A 37 -16.80 -9.94 -11.01
N ASP A 38 -18.13 -9.80 -11.10
CA ASP A 38 -18.85 -9.93 -12.37
C ASP A 38 -18.38 -8.88 -13.38
N ARG A 39 -18.19 -7.63 -12.94
CA ARG A 39 -17.66 -6.55 -13.79
C ARG A 39 -16.20 -6.79 -14.19
N LEU A 40 -15.38 -7.24 -13.23
CA LEU A 40 -13.99 -7.57 -13.49
C LEU A 40 -13.87 -8.70 -14.53
N ALA A 41 -14.63 -9.78 -14.36
CA ALA A 41 -14.67 -10.90 -15.28
C ALA A 41 -15.17 -10.47 -16.67
N GLY A 42 -16.20 -9.62 -16.72
CA GLY A 42 -16.70 -9.04 -17.96
C GLY A 42 -15.63 -8.26 -18.72
N LEU A 43 -14.87 -7.39 -18.04
CA LEU A 43 -13.76 -6.63 -18.65
C LEU A 43 -12.64 -7.54 -19.16
N ILE A 44 -12.23 -8.53 -18.36
CA ILE A 44 -11.21 -9.50 -18.75
C ILE A 44 -11.62 -10.23 -20.04
N GLN A 45 -12.90 -10.62 -20.14
CA GLN A 45 -13.43 -11.28 -21.33
C GLN A 45 -13.55 -10.32 -22.53
N GLU A 46 -14.09 -9.12 -22.34
CA GLU A 46 -14.28 -8.11 -23.38
C GLU A 46 -12.96 -7.74 -24.07
N TYR A 47 -11.92 -7.51 -23.28
CA TYR A 47 -10.60 -7.11 -23.77
C TYR A 47 -9.65 -8.30 -24.03
N THR A 48 -10.11 -9.53 -23.77
CA THR A 48 -9.31 -10.78 -23.92
C THR A 48 -7.96 -10.68 -23.17
N ILE A 49 -8.01 -10.30 -21.89
CA ILE A 49 -6.82 -10.04 -21.08
C ILE A 49 -6.35 -11.33 -20.41
N GLU A 50 -5.13 -11.77 -20.72
CA GLU A 50 -4.50 -12.89 -20.02
C GLU A 50 -4.05 -12.53 -18.61
N ALA A 51 -4.00 -13.50 -17.69
CA ALA A 51 -3.62 -13.29 -16.29
C ALA A 51 -2.28 -12.53 -16.11
N LYS A 52 -1.31 -12.78 -16.98
CA LYS A 52 0.00 -12.09 -17.01
C LYS A 52 -0.06 -10.59 -17.31
N ASN A 53 -1.17 -10.13 -17.89
CA ASN A 53 -1.42 -8.73 -18.21
C ASN A 53 -2.37 -8.06 -17.20
N ILE A 54 -2.77 -8.79 -16.15
CA ILE A 54 -3.53 -8.24 -15.03
C ILE A 54 -2.52 -7.89 -13.95
N TYR A 55 -2.43 -6.63 -13.59
CA TYR A 55 -1.49 -6.14 -12.59
C TYR A 55 -2.25 -5.58 -11.40
N ASN A 56 -1.76 -5.85 -10.19
CA ASN A 56 -2.20 -5.18 -8.98
C ASN A 56 -1.07 -4.29 -8.47
N PHE A 57 -1.43 -3.06 -8.10
CA PHE A 57 -0.53 -2.08 -7.50
C PHE A 57 -1.06 -1.70 -6.11
N ASP A 58 -0.12 -1.53 -5.18
CA ASP A 58 -0.40 -1.12 -3.82
C ASP A 58 0.83 -0.46 -3.17
N GLU A 59 0.61 0.33 -2.12
CA GLU A 59 1.64 1.07 -1.38
C GLU A 59 1.81 0.50 0.03
N ILE A 60 3.06 0.23 0.42
CA ILE A 60 3.43 -0.11 1.80
C ILE A 60 4.39 0.93 2.36
N ALA A 61 4.16 1.35 3.60
CA ALA A 61 5.01 2.32 4.27
C ALA A 61 5.86 1.66 5.37
N PHE A 62 7.13 2.04 5.41
CA PHE A 62 8.14 1.61 6.38
C PHE A 62 8.53 2.77 7.29
N ILE A 63 8.55 2.54 8.60
CA ILE A 63 9.01 3.52 9.57
C ILE A 63 10.43 3.16 9.97
N LEU A 64 11.40 3.97 9.52
CA LEU A 64 12.79 3.84 9.95
C LEU A 64 12.91 4.37 11.39
N GLY A 65 13.56 3.59 12.26
CA GLY A 65 13.81 3.96 13.67
C GLY A 65 12.86 3.35 14.71
N CYS A 66 11.94 2.47 14.30
CA CYS A 66 11.17 1.62 15.21
C CYS A 66 11.75 0.20 15.20
N SER A 67 12.57 -0.15 16.21
CA SER A 67 12.68 -1.54 16.62
C SER A 67 11.37 -1.92 17.29
N ASP A 68 10.74 -3.02 16.85
CA ASP A 68 9.55 -3.56 17.51
C ASP A 68 9.79 -3.70 19.01
N SER A 69 8.70 -3.61 19.79
CA SER A 69 8.76 -3.69 21.24
C SER A 69 9.44 -4.98 21.70
N GLU A 70 10.70 -4.87 22.14
CA GLU A 70 11.36 -5.95 22.85
C GLU A 70 10.67 -6.15 24.20
N LYS A 71 10.36 -7.41 24.52
CA LYS A 71 9.89 -7.79 25.86
C LYS A 71 11.06 -7.71 26.83
N VAL A 72 11.34 -6.52 27.35
CA VAL A 72 12.37 -6.33 28.37
C VAL A 72 11.81 -6.72 29.73
N ILE A 73 12.37 -7.79 30.32
CA ILE A 73 12.16 -8.11 31.73
C ILE A 73 13.10 -7.19 32.52
N VAL A 74 12.55 -6.12 33.08
CA VAL A 74 13.27 -5.24 34.01
C VAL A 74 12.95 -5.62 35.45
N ASP A 75 14.01 -5.69 36.25
CA ASP A 75 13.95 -5.93 37.69
C ASP A 75 13.28 -4.72 38.39
N VAL A 76 12.36 -4.98 39.32
CA VAL A 76 11.46 -3.94 39.87
C VAL A 76 12.20 -3.04 40.86
N ARG A 77 12.92 -2.02 40.38
CA ARG A 77 13.45 -0.89 41.18
C ARG A 77 13.43 0.43 40.37
N PRO A 78 13.30 1.58 41.04
CA PRO A 78 12.55 2.73 40.50
C PRO A 78 13.23 3.36 39.27
N PHE A 79 12.50 3.28 38.16
CA PHE A 79 12.85 3.79 36.84
C PHE A 79 12.79 5.32 36.81
N TRP A 80 13.86 5.99 37.24
CA TRP A 80 14.05 7.44 36.99
C TRP A 80 15.29 7.75 36.16
N GLU A 81 16.11 6.76 35.83
CA GLU A 81 17.29 6.95 34.98
C GLU A 81 17.40 5.81 33.98
N ASN A 82 16.56 5.89 32.95
CA ASN A 82 16.81 5.28 31.65
C ASN A 82 16.04 6.15 30.66
N GLY A 83 16.66 7.28 30.30
CA GLY A 83 16.23 8.02 29.13
C GLY A 83 16.38 7.09 27.93
N ALA A 84 15.28 6.46 27.52
CA ALA A 84 15.20 5.91 26.18
C ALA A 84 15.51 7.09 25.26
N LEU A 85 16.65 7.03 24.57
CA LEU A 85 16.93 7.87 23.43
C LEU A 85 15.88 7.53 22.38
N HIS A 86 14.71 8.15 22.50
CA HIS A 86 13.75 8.23 21.41
C HIS A 86 14.43 9.08 20.35
N SER A 87 15.03 8.44 19.34
CA SER A 87 15.35 9.14 18.11
C SER A 87 14.04 9.63 17.52
N THR A 88 13.81 10.94 17.59
CA THR A 88 12.59 11.62 17.16
C THR A 88 12.43 11.66 15.63
N ASN A 89 13.33 11.04 14.86
CA ASN A 89 13.18 10.87 13.42
C ASN A 89 12.49 9.53 13.11
N ARG A 90 11.16 9.61 12.92
CA ARG A 90 10.35 8.57 12.30
C ARG A 90 10.34 8.85 10.80
N GLU A 91 11.40 8.47 10.10
CA GLU A 91 11.47 8.67 8.66
C GLU A 91 10.62 7.59 7.98
N LEU A 92 9.55 8.03 7.29
CA LEU A 92 8.61 7.16 6.59
C LEU A 92 9.07 6.95 5.15
N VAL A 93 9.48 5.75 4.78
CA VAL A 93 9.76 5.38 3.39
C VAL A 93 8.58 4.59 2.85
N SER A 94 7.93 5.07 1.80
CA SER A 94 6.89 4.32 1.10
C SER A 94 7.47 3.55 -0.07
N VAL A 95 7.00 2.34 -0.29
CA VAL A 95 7.34 1.51 -1.45
C VAL A 95 6.04 1.12 -2.15
N CYS A 96 5.95 1.44 -3.43
CA CYS A 96 4.83 1.06 -4.26
C CYS A 96 5.24 -0.12 -5.14
N GLU A 97 4.56 -1.24 -4.94
CA GLU A 97 4.85 -2.52 -5.59
C GLU A 97 3.85 -2.79 -6.70
N THR A 98 4.24 -3.61 -7.68
CA THR A 98 3.33 -4.04 -8.74
C THR A 98 3.61 -5.47 -9.17
N ILE A 99 2.58 -6.31 -9.10
CA ILE A 99 2.68 -7.74 -9.41
C ILE A 99 1.63 -8.13 -10.44
N SER A 100 1.99 -8.96 -11.42
CA SER A 100 1.06 -9.53 -12.39
C SER A 100 0.31 -10.75 -11.85
N GLY A 101 -0.81 -11.12 -12.49
CA GLY A 101 -1.60 -12.30 -12.13
C GLY A 101 -0.88 -13.63 -12.36
N ASP A 102 0.23 -13.66 -13.10
CA ASP A 102 1.13 -14.82 -13.22
C ASP A 102 2.37 -14.74 -12.32
N GLY A 103 2.46 -13.71 -11.46
CA GLY A 103 3.48 -13.59 -10.42
C GLY A 103 4.76 -12.85 -10.83
N ALA A 104 4.79 -12.21 -12.00
CA ALA A 104 5.89 -11.32 -12.36
C ALA A 104 5.85 -10.05 -11.48
N VAL A 105 6.99 -9.72 -10.88
CA VAL A 105 7.17 -8.53 -10.06
C VAL A 105 7.84 -7.46 -10.92
N LEU A 106 7.22 -6.29 -11.02
CA LEU A 106 7.81 -5.13 -11.71
C LEU A 106 8.69 -4.35 -10.73
N PRO A 107 9.72 -3.63 -11.22
CA PRO A 107 10.54 -2.82 -10.31
C PRO A 107 9.68 -1.77 -9.58
N PRO A 108 9.88 -1.56 -8.28
CA PRO A 108 9.00 -0.70 -7.49
C PRO A 108 9.33 0.78 -7.63
N LEU A 109 8.39 1.61 -7.15
CA LEU A 109 8.67 3.01 -6.80
C LEU A 109 8.99 3.09 -5.30
N VAL A 110 10.16 3.60 -4.96
CA VAL A 110 10.55 3.91 -3.58
C VAL A 110 10.44 5.43 -3.35
N ILE A 111 9.59 5.86 -2.45
CA ILE A 111 9.36 7.25 -2.07
C ILE A 111 10.09 7.53 -0.76
N ILE A 112 11.10 8.40 -0.84
CA ILE A 112 11.89 8.80 0.33
C ILE A 112 11.40 10.18 0.79
N PRO A 113 11.21 10.40 2.10
CA PRO A 113 10.76 11.67 2.63
C PRO A 113 11.91 12.69 2.57
N GLY A 114 11.63 13.89 2.09
CA GLY A 114 12.60 14.99 2.15
C GLY A 114 12.51 15.98 0.99
N VAL A 115 12.96 17.21 1.27
CA VAL A 115 13.00 18.33 0.31
C VAL A 115 14.35 18.39 -0.41
N ILE A 116 15.45 18.05 0.29
CA ILE A 116 16.82 18.11 -0.24
C ILE A 116 17.51 16.79 0.11
N HIS A 117 17.90 16.04 -0.92
CA HIS A 117 18.67 14.81 -0.78
C HIS A 117 20.04 15.03 -1.41
N GLN A 118 21.07 14.45 -0.81
CA GLN A 118 22.41 14.48 -1.38
C GLN A 118 22.49 13.49 -2.56
N GLU A 119 23.05 13.92 -3.68
CA GLU A 119 23.20 13.11 -4.90
C GLU A 119 23.88 11.73 -4.68
N PRO A 120 24.87 11.59 -3.79
CA PRO A 120 25.47 10.29 -3.42
C PRO A 120 24.49 9.24 -2.90
N TRP A 121 23.35 9.64 -2.33
CA TRP A 121 22.33 8.72 -1.82
C TRP A 121 21.61 7.95 -2.92
N TYR A 122 21.84 8.30 -4.19
CA TYR A 122 21.30 7.59 -5.34
C TYR A 122 22.41 7.00 -6.20
N THR A 123 23.55 7.70 -6.31
CA THR A 123 24.67 7.29 -7.18
C THR A 123 25.62 6.28 -6.54
N THR A 124 25.64 6.16 -5.21
CA THR A 124 26.46 5.17 -4.49
C THR A 124 25.56 4.27 -3.63
N THR A 125 24.64 3.56 -4.28
CA THR A 125 23.74 2.63 -3.59
C THR A 125 23.85 1.23 -4.15
N SER A 126 23.42 0.25 -3.36
CA SER A 126 23.18 -1.12 -3.82
C SER A 126 21.76 -1.31 -4.39
N ILE A 127 21.02 -0.22 -4.60
CA ILE A 127 19.66 -0.27 -5.14
C ILE A 127 19.77 -0.53 -6.65
N PRO A 128 18.99 -1.47 -7.21
CA PRO A 128 18.98 -1.71 -8.65
C PRO A 128 18.61 -0.46 -9.47
N ASP A 129 19.27 -0.27 -10.61
CA ASP A 129 19.07 0.90 -11.50
C ASP A 129 17.66 1.00 -12.11
N ASP A 130 16.90 -0.11 -12.10
CA ASP A 130 15.55 -0.17 -12.61
C ASP A 130 14.49 0.27 -11.58
N TYR A 131 14.87 0.49 -10.33
CA TYR A 131 13.97 1.00 -9.29
C TYR A 131 13.72 2.49 -9.52
N LEU A 132 12.46 2.90 -9.47
CA LEU A 132 12.13 4.31 -9.53
C LEU A 132 12.28 4.91 -8.13
N ILE A 133 13.09 5.95 -7.98
CA ILE A 133 13.23 6.63 -6.70
C ILE A 133 12.55 8.00 -6.75
N GLY A 134 11.45 8.10 -6.02
CA GLY A 134 10.65 9.30 -5.83
C GLY A 134 11.02 10.05 -4.55
N ARG A 135 10.66 11.34 -4.52
CA ARG A 135 10.81 12.20 -3.35
C ARG A 135 9.49 12.90 -3.09
N SER A 136 9.12 12.96 -1.82
CA SER A 136 7.93 13.67 -1.36
C SER A 136 8.21 14.32 -0.01
N GLU A 137 7.70 15.52 0.23
CA GLU A 137 7.85 16.16 1.55
C GLU A 137 7.19 15.34 2.66
N THR A 138 6.12 14.61 2.32
CA THR A 138 5.33 13.81 3.26
C THR A 138 5.76 12.34 3.33
N GLY A 139 6.60 11.88 2.41
CA GLY A 139 6.92 10.45 2.23
C GLY A 139 5.83 9.65 1.50
N TYR A 140 4.66 10.23 1.22
CA TYR A 140 3.56 9.58 0.49
C TYR A 140 3.54 9.95 -1.00
N SER A 141 2.85 9.14 -1.80
CA SER A 141 2.61 9.44 -3.21
C SER A 141 1.77 10.72 -3.42
N ASN A 142 1.94 11.33 -4.59
CA ASN A 142 1.22 12.50 -5.07
C ASN A 142 1.00 12.38 -6.58
N ASP A 143 0.21 13.28 -7.18
CA ASP A 143 -0.14 13.18 -8.61
C ASP A 143 1.09 13.13 -9.54
N GLU A 144 2.17 13.84 -9.22
CA GLU A 144 3.41 13.82 -10.01
C GLU A 144 4.12 12.46 -9.89
N LEU A 145 4.23 11.91 -8.67
CA LEU A 145 4.81 10.60 -8.42
C LEU A 145 3.97 9.49 -9.05
N SER A 146 2.63 9.59 -8.97
CA SER A 146 1.70 8.66 -9.60
C SER A 146 1.87 8.66 -11.13
N MET A 147 2.10 9.81 -11.77
CA MET A 147 2.40 9.87 -13.20
C MET A 147 3.78 9.31 -13.55
N LYS A 148 4.81 9.57 -12.73
CA LYS A 148 6.16 8.98 -12.93
C LYS A 148 6.11 7.46 -12.79
N TRP A 149 5.41 6.97 -11.77
CA TRP A 149 5.16 5.56 -11.58
C TRP A 149 4.40 4.97 -12.77
N LEU A 150 3.34 5.61 -13.26
CA LEU A 150 2.56 5.09 -14.39
C LEU A 150 3.42 4.96 -15.67
N ALA A 151 4.29 5.95 -15.93
CA ALA A 151 5.21 5.88 -17.06
C ALA A 151 6.24 4.76 -16.89
N HIS A 152 6.74 4.55 -15.66
CA HIS A 152 7.65 3.46 -15.33
C HIS A 152 6.94 2.09 -15.47
N PHE A 153 5.77 1.92 -14.87
CA PHE A 153 4.89 0.76 -15.04
C PHE A 153 4.66 0.44 -16.51
N GLN A 154 4.35 1.45 -17.33
CA GLN A 154 4.15 1.28 -18.76
C GLN A 154 5.39 0.66 -19.43
N ILE A 155 6.59 1.15 -19.14
CA ILE A 155 7.84 0.66 -19.74
C ILE A 155 8.08 -0.82 -19.39
N PHE A 156 7.90 -1.20 -18.13
CA PHE A 156 8.21 -2.57 -17.69
C PHE A 156 7.11 -3.56 -18.03
N SER A 157 5.84 -3.22 -17.81
CA SER A 157 4.72 -4.11 -18.14
C SER A 157 4.56 -4.32 -19.66
N GLN A 158 4.90 -3.33 -20.49
CA GLN A 158 4.83 -3.47 -21.95
C GLN A 158 5.82 -4.50 -22.49
N ARG A 159 6.98 -4.69 -21.84
CA ARG A 159 7.99 -5.68 -22.24
C ARG A 159 7.51 -7.12 -22.02
N LEU A 160 6.66 -7.31 -21.01
CA LEU A 160 6.10 -8.61 -20.64
C LEU A 160 4.72 -8.86 -21.26
N GLN A 161 4.18 -7.86 -21.96
CA GLN A 161 2.81 -7.87 -22.43
C GLN A 161 2.58 -8.93 -23.50
N VAL A 162 1.46 -9.65 -23.38
CA VAL A 162 0.92 -10.52 -24.43
C VAL A 162 -0.47 -10.01 -24.82
N GLY A 163 -0.76 -9.91 -26.12
CA GLY A 163 -2.01 -9.31 -26.58
C GLY A 163 -2.00 -7.77 -26.50
N VAL A 164 -3.18 -7.15 -26.56
CA VAL A 164 -3.32 -5.70 -26.81
C VAL A 164 -3.52 -4.87 -25.53
N TYR A 165 -4.24 -5.41 -24.56
CA TYR A 165 -4.65 -4.67 -23.36
C TYR A 165 -4.00 -5.24 -22.10
N ARG A 166 -3.73 -4.34 -21.15
CA ARG A 166 -3.35 -4.68 -19.77
C ARG A 166 -4.43 -4.15 -18.83
N LEU A 167 -4.69 -4.87 -17.74
CA LEU A 167 -5.61 -4.46 -16.69
C LEU A 167 -4.79 -4.04 -15.47
N LEU A 168 -5.08 -2.87 -14.93
CA LEU A 168 -4.43 -2.35 -13.73
C LEU A 168 -5.47 -2.22 -12.61
N LEU A 169 -5.28 -3.01 -11.56
CA LEU A 169 -6.09 -3.01 -10.33
C LEU A 169 -5.47 -2.07 -9.31
N LEU A 170 -6.23 -1.04 -8.92
CA LEU A 170 -5.79 -0.01 -7.98
C LEU A 170 -6.73 0.11 -6.79
N ASP A 171 -6.18 0.56 -5.68
CA ASP A 171 -6.96 1.11 -4.59
C ASP A 171 -7.61 2.43 -5.06
N GLY A 172 -8.79 2.75 -4.54
CA GLY A 172 -9.55 3.93 -5.00
C GLY A 172 -9.04 5.26 -4.45
N PHE A 173 -7.82 5.34 -3.92
CA PHE A 173 -7.38 6.50 -3.14
C PHE A 173 -6.80 7.62 -4.01
N GLY A 174 -7.58 8.68 -4.19
CA GLY A 174 -7.16 10.08 -4.45
C GLY A 174 -6.31 10.36 -5.70
N SER A 175 -5.03 9.98 -5.68
CA SER A 175 -4.00 10.43 -6.66
C SER A 175 -4.04 9.67 -7.99
N HIS A 176 -4.70 8.51 -8.03
CA HIS A 176 -4.76 7.63 -9.21
C HIS A 176 -5.92 7.93 -10.16
N CYS A 177 -6.72 8.97 -9.86
CA CYS A 177 -7.95 9.28 -10.59
C CYS A 177 -7.90 10.65 -11.30
N THR A 178 -6.70 11.19 -11.55
CA THR A 178 -6.58 12.44 -12.32
C THR A 178 -6.90 12.19 -13.80
N LYS A 179 -7.43 13.20 -14.49
CA LYS A 179 -7.69 13.11 -15.94
C LYS A 179 -6.45 12.71 -16.72
N GLN A 180 -5.30 13.28 -16.36
CA GLN A 180 -4.02 12.99 -17.02
C GLN A 180 -3.64 11.51 -16.88
N PHE A 181 -3.87 10.91 -15.71
CA PHE A 181 -3.61 9.50 -15.46
C PHE A 181 -4.49 8.62 -16.34
N ILE A 182 -5.80 8.90 -16.39
CA ILE A 182 -6.75 8.15 -17.21
C ILE A 182 -6.43 8.30 -18.70
N ASP A 183 -6.19 9.52 -19.19
CA ASP A 183 -5.84 9.79 -20.59
C ASP A 183 -4.56 9.04 -20.98
N TYR A 184 -3.57 8.96 -20.08
CA TYR A 184 -2.35 8.18 -20.32
C TYR A 184 -2.66 6.68 -20.42
N CYS A 185 -3.43 6.14 -19.48
CA CYS A 185 -3.84 4.74 -19.50
C CYS A 185 -4.56 4.35 -20.80
N ASP A 186 -5.52 5.16 -21.23
CA ASP A 186 -6.28 4.93 -22.47
C ASP A 186 -5.39 4.93 -23.71
N ASN A 187 -4.45 5.89 -23.80
CA ASN A 187 -3.48 5.99 -24.89
C ASN A 187 -2.55 4.77 -24.96
N HIS A 188 -2.25 4.15 -23.83
CA HIS A 188 -1.35 3.00 -23.70
C HIS A 188 -2.05 1.64 -23.57
N LYS A 189 -3.37 1.58 -23.80
CA LYS A 189 -4.19 0.35 -23.71
C LYS A 189 -4.11 -0.30 -22.33
N ILE A 190 -4.08 0.52 -21.29
CA ILE A 190 -4.18 0.12 -19.89
C ILE A 190 -5.61 0.38 -19.44
N VAL A 191 -6.34 -0.68 -19.13
CA VAL A 191 -7.67 -0.59 -18.52
C VAL A 191 -7.47 -0.45 -17.02
N VAL A 192 -7.94 0.65 -16.42
CA VAL A 192 -7.88 0.86 -14.96
C VAL A 192 -9.16 0.33 -14.33
N PHE A 193 -9.02 -0.43 -13.24
CA PHE A 193 -10.17 -0.94 -12.50
C PHE A 193 -9.95 -0.83 -10.99
N CYS A 194 -10.70 0.06 -10.35
CA CYS A 194 -10.53 0.37 -8.94
C CYS A 194 -11.26 -0.63 -8.04
N LEU A 195 -10.63 -0.97 -6.92
CA LEU A 195 -11.21 -1.80 -5.88
C LEU A 195 -12.38 -1.07 -5.18
N PRO A 196 -13.38 -1.79 -4.67
CA PRO A 196 -14.47 -1.19 -3.92
C PRO A 196 -13.94 -0.44 -2.68
N PRO A 197 -14.51 0.73 -2.34
CA PRO A 197 -14.07 1.48 -1.18
C PRO A 197 -14.09 0.66 0.11
N HIS A 198 -13.11 0.88 0.98
CA HIS A 198 -12.96 0.21 2.27
C HIS A 198 -12.83 -1.33 2.22
N THR A 199 -12.52 -1.91 1.06
CA THR A 199 -12.33 -3.38 0.92
C THR A 199 -10.88 -3.82 0.84
N SER A 200 -9.90 -2.94 1.06
CA SER A 200 -8.47 -3.27 0.91
C SER A 200 -8.08 -4.52 1.69
N TYR A 201 -8.48 -4.59 2.97
CA TYR A 201 -8.21 -5.75 3.84
C TYR A 201 -8.76 -7.10 3.34
N LEU A 202 -9.66 -7.10 2.35
CA LEU A 202 -10.29 -8.30 1.79
C LEU A 202 -9.89 -8.54 0.33
N LEU A 203 -9.79 -7.49 -0.46
CA LEU A 203 -9.69 -7.55 -1.92
C LEU A 203 -8.35 -7.09 -2.46
N GLN A 204 -7.48 -6.43 -1.68
CA GLN A 204 -6.13 -6.11 -2.14
C GLN A 204 -5.27 -7.37 -2.10
N PRO A 205 -4.91 -7.94 -3.26
CA PRO A 205 -4.09 -9.15 -3.32
C PRO A 205 -2.74 -8.93 -2.64
N LEU A 206 -2.12 -7.76 -2.83
CA LEU A 206 -0.86 -7.41 -2.19
C LEU A 206 -0.96 -7.34 -0.66
N ASP A 207 -1.96 -6.65 -0.11
CA ASP A 207 -2.19 -6.61 1.34
C ASP A 207 -2.38 -8.00 1.96
N VAL A 208 -3.23 -8.83 1.35
CA VAL A 208 -3.66 -10.12 1.93
C VAL A 208 -2.59 -11.21 1.76
N VAL A 209 -1.89 -11.23 0.62
CA VAL A 209 -0.98 -12.33 0.28
C VAL A 209 0.48 -12.00 0.55
N VAL A 210 0.91 -10.75 0.33
CA VAL A 210 2.34 -10.38 0.33
C VAL A 210 2.70 -9.53 1.55
N PHE A 211 1.96 -8.44 1.79
CA PHE A 211 2.31 -7.48 2.84
C PHE A 211 1.96 -7.96 4.24
N GLN A 212 0.87 -8.70 4.42
CA GLN A 212 0.49 -9.20 5.75
C GLN A 212 1.54 -10.15 6.36
N PRO A 213 2.10 -11.14 5.63
CA PRO A 213 3.25 -11.89 6.12
C PRO A 213 4.48 -11.00 6.34
N TYR A 214 4.76 -10.07 5.43
CA TYR A 214 5.96 -9.22 5.52
C TYR A 214 5.97 -8.33 6.77
N LYS A 215 4.84 -7.68 7.09
CA LYS A 215 4.62 -6.87 8.30
C LYS A 215 4.64 -7.68 9.61
N TYR A 216 4.57 -9.01 9.54
CA TYR A 216 4.67 -9.87 10.73
C TYR A 216 6.13 -10.20 11.09
N TYR A 217 7.01 -10.24 10.09
CA TYR A 217 8.43 -10.59 10.27
C TYR A 217 9.35 -9.37 10.43
N HIS A 218 8.89 -8.18 10.02
CA HIS A 218 9.65 -6.93 9.97
C HIS A 218 8.81 -5.77 10.49
#